data_AF-A0A847WRN2-F1
#
_entry.id   AF-A0A847WRN2-F1
#
_cell.length_a   1.000
_cell.length_b   1.000
_cell.length_c   1.000
_cell.angle_alpha   90.00
_cell.angle_beta   90.00
_cell.angle_gamma   90.00
#
_symmetry.space_group_name_H-M   'P 1'
#
loop_
_entity.id
_entity.type
_entity.pdbx_description
1 polymer ?
#
loop_
_entity_poly.entity_id
_entity_poly.type
_entity_poly.pdbx_seq_one_letter_code
_entity_poly.pdbx_strand_id
1 'polypeptide(L)'
;MDLAKKYWVPVILYLVAFFILPPIMIRQIDDGFGLVIINLIFINSITVFFSTCYVTYKFGLDWLHLIMMALLFLISCFVVWNSSAIGYLILYTIVYGLALLIGYFFRKIIPSHT
;
A
#
# COMPACT_ATOMS: atom_id res chain seq x y z
N MET A 1 -1.18 11.60 -20.13
CA MET A 1 -1.99 11.87 -18.92
C MET A 1 -1.03 12.36 -17.86
N ASP A 2 -1.33 13.51 -17.25
CA ASP A 2 -0.50 14.10 -16.19
C ASP A 2 -0.30 13.10 -15.04
N LEU A 3 0.95 12.85 -14.62
CA LEU A 3 1.31 11.89 -13.57
C LEU A 3 0.51 12.16 -12.28
N ALA A 4 0.29 13.44 -11.97
CA ALA A 4 -0.53 13.87 -10.85
C ALA A 4 -1.97 13.32 -10.94
N LYS A 5 -2.60 13.38 -12.12
CA LYS A 5 -3.96 12.87 -12.35
C LYS A 5 -4.05 11.34 -12.32
N LYS A 6 -2.93 10.64 -12.53
CA LYS A 6 -2.88 9.17 -12.48
C LYS A 6 -2.77 8.67 -11.04
N TYR A 7 -1.91 9.30 -10.23
CA TYR A 7 -1.54 8.79 -8.91
C TYR A 7 -2.15 9.55 -7.73
N TRP A 8 -2.92 10.62 -7.93
CA TRP A 8 -3.48 11.39 -6.81
C TRP A 8 -4.28 10.54 -5.81
N VAL A 9 -5.12 9.61 -6.27
CA VAL A 9 -5.88 8.72 -5.37
C VAL A 9 -4.94 7.80 -4.56
N PRO A 10 -4.04 7.01 -5.17
CA PRO A 10 -3.04 6.24 -4.43
C PRO A 10 -2.23 7.09 -3.45
N VAL A 11 -1.74 8.26 -3.89
CA VAL A 11 -0.90 9.15 -3.09
C VAL A 11 -1.64 9.65 -1.86
N ILE A 12 -2.90 10.08 -2.00
CA ILE A 12 -3.70 10.52 -0.84
C ILE A 12 -3.91 9.36 0.13
N LEU A 13 -4.24 8.17 -0.37
CA LEU A 13 -4.41 6.99 0.47
C LEU A 13 -3.12 6.64 1.22
N TYR A 14 -1.95 6.75 0.57
CA TYR A 14 -0.67 6.54 1.24
C TYR A 14 -0.35 7.61 2.28
N LEU A 15 -0.58 8.88 1.97
CA LEU A 15 -0.37 9.96 2.94
C LEU A 15 -1.22 9.74 4.20
N VAL A 16 -2.48 9.33 4.03
CA VAL A 16 -3.36 9.03 5.17
C VAL A 16 -2.87 7.81 5.95
N ALA A 17 -2.60 6.71 5.27
CA ALA A 17 -2.25 5.44 5.88
C ALA A 17 -0.89 5.41 6.56
N PHE A 18 0.13 6.00 5.94
CA PHE A 18 1.51 5.92 6.42
C PHE A 18 1.92 7.10 7.31
N PHE A 19 1.23 8.25 7.22
CA PHE A 19 1.65 9.46 7.94
C PHE A 19 0.60 10.05 8.88
N ILE A 20 -0.70 9.90 8.60
CA ILE A 20 -1.76 10.51 9.43
C ILE A 20 -2.32 9.52 10.46
N LEU A 21 -2.65 8.30 10.03
CA LEU A 21 -3.23 7.27 10.91
C LEU A 21 -2.27 6.82 12.03
N PRO A 22 -0.96 6.59 11.78
CA PRO A 22 -0.05 6.15 12.82
C PRO A 22 0.02 7.10 14.05
N PRO A 23 0.28 8.41 13.89
CA PRO A 23 0.35 9.31 15.05
C PRO A 23 -0.98 9.51 15.77
N ILE A 24 -2.12 9.38 15.10
CA ILE A 24 -3.44 9.46 15.76
C ILE A 24 -3.64 8.23 16.66
N MET A 25 -3.32 7.04 16.14
CA MET A 25 -3.50 5.80 16.87
C MET A 25 -2.51 5.67 18.04
N ILE A 26 -1.26 6.13 17.88
CA ILE A 26 -0.25 6.15 18.98
C ILE A 26 -0.79 6.88 20.21
N ARG A 27 -1.66 7.89 20.04
CA ARG A 27 -2.26 8.63 21.15
C ARG A 27 -3.42 7.91 21.85
N GLN A 28 -3.92 6.81 21.29
CA GLN A 28 -5.13 6.13 21.74
C GLN A 28 -4.88 4.76 22.38
N ILE A 29 -3.67 4.21 22.28
CA ILE A 29 -3.36 2.85 22.73
C ILE A 29 -2.02 2.89 23.48
N ASP A 30 -2.04 2.44 24.73
CA ASP A 30 -0.85 2.41 25.60
C ASP A 30 0.11 1.26 25.26
N ASP A 31 -0.36 0.23 24.55
CA ASP A 31 0.46 -0.88 24.06
C ASP A 31 1.14 -0.52 22.72
N GLY A 32 2.34 0.04 22.83
CA GLY A 32 3.14 0.47 21.68
C GLY A 32 3.47 -0.65 20.69
N PHE A 33 3.53 -1.91 21.13
CA PHE A 33 3.84 -3.04 20.23
C PHE A 33 2.60 -3.48 19.44
N GLY A 34 1.44 -3.56 20.09
CA GLY A 34 0.17 -3.82 19.40
C GLY A 34 -0.16 -2.75 18.36
N LEU A 35 0.20 -1.50 18.66
CA LEU A 35 -0.03 -0.39 17.74
C LEU A 35 0.82 -0.44 16.47
N VAL A 36 2.09 -0.82 16.64
CA VAL A 36 3.04 -1.01 15.54
C VAL A 36 2.55 -2.10 14.60
N ILE A 37 2.03 -3.20 15.13
CA ILE A 37 1.46 -4.29 14.34
C ILE A 37 0.23 -3.81 13.54
N ILE A 38 -0.72 -3.14 14.19
CA ILE A 38 -1.97 -2.71 13.53
C ILE A 38 -1.71 -1.68 12.43
N ASN A 39 -0.87 -0.66 12.71
CA ASN A 39 -0.58 0.38 11.72
C ASN A 39 0.26 -0.16 10.55
N LEU A 40 1.38 -0.82 10.85
CA LEU A 40 2.34 -1.14 9.80
C LEU A 40 2.04 -2.40 9.05
N ILE A 41 1.30 -3.34 9.64
CA ILE A 41 0.92 -4.56 8.95
C ILE A 41 -0.46 -4.38 8.35
N PHE A 42 -1.45 -4.02 9.15
CA PHE A 42 -2.83 -4.08 8.71
C PHE A 42 -3.21 -2.89 7.81
N ILE A 43 -3.04 -1.66 8.31
CA ILE A 43 -3.47 -0.45 7.59
C ILE A 43 -2.65 -0.26 6.31
N ASN A 44 -1.32 -0.41 6.39
CA ASN A 44 -0.45 -0.28 5.23
C ASN A 44 -0.73 -1.39 4.19
N SER A 45 -0.90 -2.66 4.58
CA SER A 45 -1.22 -3.73 3.63
C SER A 45 -2.58 -3.53 2.96
N ILE A 46 -3.60 -3.11 3.71
CA ILE A 46 -4.92 -2.76 3.16
C ILE A 46 -4.77 -1.64 2.12
N THR A 47 -4.01 -0.62 2.48
CA THR A 47 -3.78 0.53 1.60
C THR A 47 -3.08 0.10 0.32
N VAL A 48 -1.98 -0.67 0.44
CA VAL A 48 -1.24 -1.25 -0.69
C VAL A 48 -2.16 -2.07 -1.59
N PHE A 49 -3.01 -2.90 -0.98
CA PHE A 49 -3.93 -3.75 -1.71
C PHE A 49 -4.92 -2.93 -2.54
N PHE A 50 -5.68 -2.04 -1.92
CA PHE A 50 -6.73 -1.29 -2.63
C PHE A 50 -6.17 -0.33 -3.68
N SER A 51 -5.07 0.34 -3.36
CA SER A 51 -4.42 1.26 -4.30
C SER A 51 -3.82 0.53 -5.50
N THR A 52 -3.22 -0.65 -5.30
CA THR A 52 -2.71 -1.49 -6.39
C THR A 52 -3.85 -2.06 -7.23
N CYS A 53 -4.92 -2.54 -6.60
CA CYS A 53 -6.15 -2.94 -7.30
C CYS A 53 -6.67 -1.81 -8.19
N TYR A 54 -6.79 -0.59 -7.65
CA TYR A 54 -7.28 0.58 -8.37
C TYR A 54 -6.41 0.94 -9.57
N VAL A 55 -5.08 1.06 -9.37
CA VAL A 55 -4.16 1.43 -10.44
C VAL A 55 -4.13 0.36 -11.52
N THR A 56 -4.12 -0.92 -11.13
CA THR A 56 -4.11 -2.04 -12.08
C THR A 56 -5.40 -2.13 -12.87
N TYR A 57 -6.54 -1.91 -12.19
CA TYR A 57 -7.85 -1.87 -12.84
C TYR A 57 -7.93 -0.77 -13.89
N LYS A 58 -7.54 0.45 -13.54
CA LYS A 58 -7.72 1.65 -14.38
C LYS A 58 -6.63 1.82 -15.45
N PHE A 59 -5.40 1.43 -15.16
CA PHE A 59 -4.25 1.73 -16.00
C PHE A 59 -3.45 0.49 -16.45
N GLY A 60 -3.81 -0.71 -15.97
CA GLY A 60 -3.07 -1.94 -16.22
C GLY A 60 -1.80 -2.06 -15.38
N LEU A 61 -0.90 -2.95 -15.81
CA LEU A 61 0.39 -3.15 -15.13
C LEU A 61 1.25 -1.89 -15.23
N ASP A 62 1.64 -1.35 -14.08
CA ASP A 62 2.36 -0.09 -13.94
C ASP A 62 3.64 -0.27 -13.12
N TRP A 63 4.78 -0.21 -13.79
CA TRP A 63 6.10 -0.35 -13.18
C TRP A 63 6.44 0.78 -12.21
N LEU A 64 5.93 1.99 -12.44
CA LEU A 64 6.20 3.13 -11.57
C LEU A 64 5.44 2.99 -10.25
N HIS A 65 4.19 2.52 -10.31
CA HIS A 65 3.43 2.15 -9.12
C HIS A 65 4.13 1.05 -8.32
N LEU A 66 4.64 0.02 -9.00
CA LEU A 66 5.39 -1.07 -8.38
C LEU A 66 6.62 -0.57 -7.61
N ILE A 67 7.43 0.31 -8.23
CA ILE A 67 8.62 0.89 -7.59
C ILE A 67 8.23 1.76 -6.40
N MET A 68 7.18 2.57 -6.53
CA MET A 68 6.68 3.42 -5.44
C MET A 68 6.26 2.58 -4.21
N MET A 69 5.59 1.45 -4.44
CA MET A 69 5.20 0.53 -3.36
C MET A 69 6.39 -0.15 -2.70
N ALA A 70 7.39 -0.54 -3.50
CA ALA A 70 8.62 -1.11 -2.97
C ALA A 70 9.39 -0.11 -2.08
N LEU A 71 9.43 1.18 -2.46
CA LEU A 71 10.08 2.23 -1.67
C LEU A 71 9.33 2.54 -0.37
N LEU A 72 8.00 2.69 -0.41
CA LEU A 72 7.18 2.93 0.79
C LEU A 72 7.29 1.76 1.78
N PHE A 73 7.37 0.54 1.25
CA PHE A 73 7.63 -0.66 2.03
C PHE A 73 9.01 -0.63 2.72
N LEU A 74 10.06 -0.28 1.96
CA LEU A 74 11.43 -0.21 2.48
C LEU A 74 11.55 0.81 3.62
N ILE A 75 10.96 1.99 3.44
CA ILE A 75 10.93 3.06 4.45
C ILE A 75 10.18 2.58 5.70
N SER A 76 9.04 1.92 5.52
CA SER A 76 8.23 1.40 6.64
C SER A 76 8.98 0.36 7.46
N CYS A 77 9.74 -0.53 6.82
CA CYS A 77 10.59 -1.48 7.52
C CYS A 77 11.73 -0.79 8.26
N PHE A 78 12.42 0.16 7.62
CA PHE A 78 13.57 0.85 8.19
C PHE A 78 13.21 1.71 9.41
N VAL A 79 12.08 2.43 9.35
CA VAL A 79 11.65 3.35 10.41
C VAL A 79 11.23 2.60 11.69
N VAL A 80 10.73 1.37 11.56
CA VAL A 80 10.02 0.71 12.67
C VAL A 80 10.72 -0.57 13.14
N TRP A 81 11.36 -1.32 12.25
CA TRP A 81 11.96 -2.60 12.59
C TRP A 81 13.41 -2.65 12.13
N ASN A 82 14.32 -2.33 13.04
CA ASN A 82 15.77 -2.52 12.84
C ASN A 82 16.15 -4.03 12.77
N SER A 83 15.19 -4.95 12.84
CA SER A 83 15.42 -6.39 12.64
C SER A 83 14.20 -7.07 11.99
N SER A 84 14.46 -7.86 10.94
CA SER A 84 13.50 -8.62 10.11
C SER A 84 12.75 -7.87 8.99
N ALA A 85 13.46 -7.11 8.13
CA ALA A 85 12.88 -6.57 6.88
C ALA A 85 12.36 -7.66 5.91
N ILE A 86 12.89 -8.89 6.00
CA ILE A 86 12.59 -9.98 5.07
C ILE A 86 11.16 -10.53 5.26
N GLY A 87 10.70 -10.74 6.49
CA GLY A 87 9.36 -11.27 6.74
C GLY A 87 8.26 -10.34 6.23
N TYR A 88 8.47 -9.04 6.43
CA TYR A 88 7.58 -8.01 5.90
C TYR A 88 7.63 -7.95 4.38
N LEU A 89 8.81 -8.15 3.75
CA LEU A 89 8.95 -8.09 2.29
C LEU A 89 8.12 -9.18 1.63
N ILE A 90 8.15 -10.38 2.21
CA ILE A 90 7.35 -11.52 1.75
C ILE A 90 5.86 -11.19 1.86
N LEU A 91 5.41 -10.69 3.02
CA LEU A 91 4.00 -10.36 3.23
C LEU A 91 3.50 -9.32 2.22
N TYR A 92 4.23 -8.21 2.04
CA TYR A 92 3.83 -7.15 1.12
C TYR A 92 3.89 -7.60 -0.34
N THR A 93 4.85 -8.46 -0.71
CA THR A 93 4.90 -9.05 -2.05
C THR A 93 3.66 -9.91 -2.31
N ILE A 94 3.22 -10.70 -1.34
CA ILE A 94 1.98 -11.49 -1.44
C ILE A 94 0.77 -10.57 -1.60
N VAL A 95 0.64 -9.56 -0.75
CA VAL A 95 -0.48 -8.60 -0.79
C VAL A 95 -0.53 -7.87 -2.14
N TYR A 96 0.62 -7.40 -2.62
CA TYR A 96 0.75 -6.72 -3.91
C TYR A 96 0.41 -7.65 -5.08
N GLY A 97 0.89 -8.90 -5.05
CA GLY A 97 0.57 -9.90 -6.06
C GLY A 97 -0.92 -10.25 -6.13
N LEU A 98 -1.58 -10.41 -4.98
CA LEU A 98 -3.02 -10.62 -4.89
C LEU A 98 -3.78 -9.42 -5.46
N ALA A 99 -3.36 -8.20 -5.13
CA ALA A 99 -3.98 -6.98 -5.62
C ALA A 99 -3.83 -6.80 -7.14
N LEU A 100 -2.65 -7.11 -7.69
CA LEU A 100 -2.41 -7.15 -9.13
C LEU A 100 -3.36 -8.12 -9.82
N LEU A 101 -3.46 -9.34 -9.30
CA LEU A 101 -4.30 -10.40 -9.85
C LEU A 101 -5.77 -9.97 -9.86
N ILE A 102 -6.27 -9.47 -8.72
CA ILE A 102 -7.66 -9.01 -8.57
C ILE A 102 -7.94 -7.79 -9.47
N GLY A 103 -7.06 -6.79 -9.48
CA GLY A 103 -7.20 -5.62 -10.35
C GLY A 103 -7.22 -5.98 -11.83
N TYR A 104 -6.39 -6.95 -12.23
CA TYR A 104 -6.38 -7.48 -13.59
C TYR A 104 -7.69 -8.22 -13.94
N PHE A 105 -8.21 -9.06 -13.04
CA PHE A 105 -9.50 -9.71 -13.22
C PHE A 105 -10.64 -8.70 -13.36
N PHE A 106 -10.69 -7.68 -12.49
CA PHE A 106 -11.70 -6.63 -12.61
C PHE A 106 -11.63 -5.89 -13.94
N ARG A 107 -10.42 -5.58 -14.43
CA ARG A 107 -10.24 -4.90 -15.72
C ARG A 107 -10.73 -5.75 -16.89
N LYS A 108 -10.54 -7.07 -16.81
CA LYS A 108 -10.98 -8.01 -17.84
C LYS A 108 -12.50 -8.17 -17.87
N ILE A 109 -13.15 -8.15 -16.70
CA ILE A 109 -14.60 -8.36 -16.57
C ILE A 109 -15.37 -7.06 -16.81
N ILE A 110 -14.87 -5.94 -16.28
CA ILE A 110 -15.49 -4.63 -16.35
C ILE A 110 -14.54 -3.75 -17.17
N PRO A 111 -14.83 -3.49 -18.46
CA PRO A 111 -13.99 -2.60 -19.25
C PRO A 111 -14.00 -1.21 -18.63
N SER A 112 -12.83 -0.78 -18.16
CA SER A 112 -12.65 0.58 -17.67
C SER A 112 -12.80 1.54 -18.85
N HIS A 113 -13.94 2.23 -18.94
CA HIS A 113 -14.14 3.34 -19.89
C HIS A 113 -13.30 4.54 -19.46
N THR A 114 -11.99 4.48 -19.70
CA THR A 114 -11.04 5.57 -19.48
C THR A 114 -10.02 5.60 -20.59
#